data_AF-A0A7S0JC21-F1
#
_entry.id   AF-A0A7S0JC21-F1
#
_cell.length_a   1.000
_cell.length_b   1.000
_cell.length_c   1.000
_cell.angle_alpha   90.00
_cell.angle_beta   90.00
_cell.angle_gamma   90.00
#
_symmetry.space_group_name_H-M   'P 1'
#
loop_
_entity.id
_entity.type
_entity.pdbx_description
1 polymer ?
#
loop_
_entity_poly.entity_id
_entity_poly.type
_entity_poly.pdbx_seq_one_letter_code
_entity_poly.pdbx_strand_id
1 'polypeptide(L)'
;GALTTTTPGQLTTTHQIRALHTRHVQLQSCAAPGALATNIQIRHLMAKHDPLLLYASRLLPRDVARDAGALYAWCRRLDELVDDPALDDSTRASVTCARLEEWRARFDELIAGSPPRGDMGA
;
A
#
# COMPACT_ATOMS: atom_id res chain seq x y z
N GLY A 1 34.38 27.86 40.19
CA GLY A 1 33.94 26.50 39.80
C GLY A 1 32.69 26.64 38.97
N ALA A 2 32.71 26.20 37.72
CA ALA A 2 31.65 26.45 36.75
C ALA A 2 30.40 25.60 37.03
N LEU A 3 29.24 26.26 37.04
CA LEU A 3 27.91 25.68 37.08
C LEU A 3 27.55 25.22 35.66
N THR A 4 27.36 23.92 35.44
CA THR A 4 26.79 23.38 34.20
C THR A 4 25.28 23.33 34.34
N THR A 5 24.63 24.38 33.84
CA THR A 5 23.18 24.39 33.58
C THR A 5 22.87 23.42 32.44
N THR A 6 22.05 22.41 32.73
CA THR A 6 21.57 21.44 31.74
C THR A 6 20.35 21.99 31.02
N THR A 7 20.48 22.24 29.72
CA THR A 7 19.39 22.64 28.81
C THR A 7 18.50 21.44 28.48
N PRO A 8 17.17 21.51 28.65
CA PRO A 8 16.25 20.47 28.18
C PRO A 8 15.89 20.73 26.72
N GLY A 9 16.31 19.87 25.78
CA GLY A 9 15.94 20.11 24.39
C GLY A 9 16.50 19.23 23.28
N GLN A 10 17.17 18.11 23.56
CA GLN A 10 17.62 17.22 22.48
C GLN A 10 17.34 15.76 22.83
N LEU A 11 16.14 15.30 22.46
CA LEU A 11 15.92 13.88 22.23
C LEU A 11 16.81 13.49 21.06
N THR A 12 17.85 12.72 21.35
CA THR A 12 18.81 12.22 20.36
C THR A 12 18.07 11.42 19.28
N THR A 13 18.46 11.63 18.02
CA THR A 13 17.94 10.99 16.80
C THR A 13 17.68 9.48 16.97
N THR A 14 18.48 8.80 17.78
CA THR A 14 18.33 7.38 18.14
C THR A 14 17.01 7.04 18.86
N HIS A 15 16.53 7.90 19.77
CA HIS A 15 15.24 7.71 20.43
C HIS A 15 14.06 7.95 19.49
N GLN A 16 14.19 8.87 18.53
CA GLN A 16 13.18 9.12 17.50
C GLN A 16 13.08 7.94 16.51
N ILE A 17 14.21 7.38 16.09
CA ILE A 17 14.25 6.18 15.23
C ILE A 17 13.65 4.97 15.95
N ARG A 18 13.98 4.76 17.23
CA ARG A 18 13.38 3.68 18.04
C ARG A 18 11.87 3.88 18.19
N ALA A 19 11.40 5.10 18.40
CA ALA A 19 9.96 5.40 18.50
C ALA A 19 9.21 5.15 17.18
N LEU A 20 9.80 5.49 16.03
CA LEU A 20 9.23 5.19 14.71
C LEU A 20 9.16 3.68 14.44
N HIS A 21 10.22 2.94 14.79
CA HIS A 21 10.24 1.49 14.64
C HIS A 21 9.20 0.81 15.55
N THR A 22 9.07 1.23 16.82
CA THR A 22 8.06 0.70 17.75
C THR A 22 6.63 0.99 17.28
N ARG A 23 6.38 2.17 16.71
CA ARG A 23 5.05 2.54 16.19
C ARG A 23 4.68 1.74 14.94
N HIS A 24 5.65 1.44 14.08
CA HIS A 24 5.48 0.56 12.92
C HIS A 24 5.11 -0.87 13.32
N VAL A 25 5.78 -1.42 14.34
CA VAL A 25 5.50 -2.77 14.87
C VAL A 25 4.13 -2.83 15.55
N GLN A 26 3.70 -1.76 16.24
CA GLN A 26 2.39 -1.71 16.89
C GLN A 26 1.22 -1.71 15.88
N LEU A 27 1.38 -1.04 14.73
CA LEU A 27 0.38 -1.02 13.65
C LEU A 27 0.27 -2.38 12.94
N GLN A 28 1.36 -3.14 12.86
CA GLN A 28 1.36 -4.50 12.28
C GLN A 28 0.69 -5.55 13.18
N SER A 29 0.56 -5.29 14.49
CA SER A 29 0.03 -6.26 15.46
C SER A 29 -1.50 -6.36 15.49
N CYS A 30 -2.21 -5.33 15.02
CA CYS A 30 -3.67 -5.34 14.88
C CYS A 30 -4.05 -5.80 13.47
N ALA A 31 -3.76 -7.04 13.11
CA ALA A 31 -4.25 -7.61 11.85
C ALA A 31 -5.79 -7.74 11.94
N ALA A 32 -6.48 -6.73 11.41
CA ALA A 32 -7.94 -6.75 11.29
C ALA A 32 -8.38 -8.01 10.51
N PRO A 33 -9.55 -8.61 10.82
CA PRO A 33 -10.06 -9.79 10.13
C PRO A 33 -10.07 -9.67 8.59
N GLY A 34 -10.21 -8.45 8.06
CA GLY A 34 -10.13 -8.15 6.63
C GLY A 34 -8.77 -8.42 5.99
N ALA A 35 -7.65 -8.30 6.72
CA ALA A 35 -6.31 -8.42 6.16
C ALA A 35 -6.01 -9.83 5.61
N LEU A 36 -6.56 -10.89 6.22
CA LEU A 36 -6.41 -12.26 5.74
C LEU A 36 -7.23 -12.51 4.46
N ALA A 37 -8.45 -11.98 4.38
CA ALA A 37 -9.28 -12.05 3.19
C ALA A 37 -8.61 -11.32 2.01
N THR A 38 -8.06 -10.14 2.24
CA THR A 38 -7.28 -9.37 1.25
C THR A 38 -6.07 -10.16 0.74
N ASN A 39 -5.34 -10.86 1.62
CA ASN A 39 -4.21 -11.70 1.21
C ASN A 39 -4.61 -12.89 0.31
N ILE A 40 -5.79 -13.48 0.52
CA ILE A 40 -6.29 -14.54 -0.37
C ILE A 40 -6.64 -13.96 -1.74
N GLN A 41 -7.33 -12.82 -1.77
CA GLN A 41 -7.71 -12.14 -3.01
C GLN A 41 -6.47 -11.74 -3.84
N ILE A 42 -5.46 -11.15 -3.20
CA ILE A 42 -4.18 -10.79 -3.86
C ILE A 42 -3.52 -12.02 -4.46
N ARG A 43 -3.45 -13.14 -3.73
CA ARG A 43 -2.85 -14.37 -4.27
C ARG A 43 -3.64 -14.93 -5.46
N HIS A 44 -4.97 -14.86 -5.45
CA HIS A 44 -5.78 -15.24 -6.61
C HIS A 44 -5.54 -14.30 -7.80
N LEU A 45 -5.44 -12.99 -7.55
CA LEU A 45 -5.12 -12.01 -8.59
C LEU A 45 -3.76 -12.32 -9.23
N MET A 46 -2.72 -12.53 -8.43
CA MET A 46 -1.40 -12.93 -8.92
C MET A 46 -1.44 -14.27 -9.65
N ALA A 47 -2.15 -15.28 -9.13
CA ALA A 47 -2.28 -16.57 -9.82
C ALA A 47 -2.91 -16.44 -11.21
N LYS A 48 -3.84 -15.49 -11.38
CA LYS A 48 -4.52 -15.21 -12.64
C LYS A 48 -3.68 -14.38 -13.61
N HIS A 49 -3.00 -13.36 -13.11
CA HIS A 49 -2.38 -12.32 -13.95
C HIS A 49 -0.84 -12.40 -14.02
N ASP A 50 -0.17 -12.94 -13.01
CA ASP A 50 1.28 -13.11 -12.98
C ASP A 50 1.72 -14.31 -12.11
N PRO A 51 1.61 -15.54 -12.66
CA PRO A 51 2.01 -16.76 -11.94
C PRO A 51 3.51 -16.79 -11.59
N LEU A 52 4.36 -16.10 -12.36
CA LEU A 52 5.79 -16.03 -12.10
C LEU A 52 6.06 -15.17 -10.88
N LEU A 53 5.42 -14.02 -10.76
CA LEU A 53 5.51 -13.18 -9.56
C LEU A 53 4.92 -13.90 -8.34
N LEU A 54 3.82 -14.64 -8.50
CA LEU A 54 3.30 -15.48 -7.41
C LEU A 54 4.35 -16.50 -6.95
N TYR A 55 5.05 -17.14 -7.89
CA TYR A 55 6.15 -18.05 -7.55
C TYR A 55 7.31 -17.32 -6.86
N ALA A 56 7.76 -16.18 -7.41
CA ALA A 56 8.85 -15.39 -6.86
C ALA A 56 8.54 -14.85 -5.45
N SER A 57 7.28 -14.52 -5.16
CA SER A 57 6.84 -14.06 -3.83
C SER A 57 7.13 -15.07 -2.71
N ARG A 58 7.23 -16.37 -3.04
CA ARG A 58 7.57 -17.43 -2.07
C ARG A 58 9.01 -17.38 -1.59
N LEU A 59 9.88 -16.64 -2.30
CA LEU A 59 11.27 -16.42 -1.92
C LEU A 59 11.43 -15.24 -0.94
N LEU A 60 10.38 -14.45 -0.72
CA LEU A 60 10.40 -13.27 0.15
C LEU A 60 9.96 -13.63 1.59
N PRO A 61 10.45 -12.91 2.61
CA PRO A 61 9.87 -12.98 3.95
C PRO A 61 8.36 -12.68 3.92
N ARG A 62 7.59 -13.31 4.81
CA ARG A 62 6.11 -13.25 4.78
C ARG A 62 5.55 -11.84 4.75
N ASP A 63 6.06 -10.92 5.56
CA ASP A 63 5.59 -9.54 5.61
C ASP A 63 5.95 -8.77 4.33
N VAL A 64 7.15 -9.00 3.79
CA VAL A 64 7.58 -8.40 2.51
C VAL A 64 6.73 -8.92 1.36
N ALA A 65 6.44 -10.24 1.33
CA ALA A 65 5.58 -10.84 0.32
C ALA A 65 4.15 -10.28 0.37
N ARG A 66 3.61 -10.06 1.58
CA ARG A 66 2.30 -9.42 1.79
C ARG A 66 2.30 -7.99 1.22
N ASP A 67 3.27 -7.18 1.62
CA ASP A 67 3.31 -5.77 1.27
C ASP A 67 3.57 -5.59 -0.24
N ALA A 68 4.47 -6.41 -0.83
CA ALA A 68 4.70 -6.46 -2.27
C ALA A 68 3.46 -6.93 -3.04
N GLY A 69 2.73 -7.91 -2.52
CA GLY A 69 1.47 -8.37 -3.11
C GLY A 69 0.38 -7.29 -3.11
N ALA A 70 0.28 -6.51 -2.04
CA ALA A 70 -0.65 -5.37 -1.98
C ALA A 70 -0.30 -4.29 -3.01
N LEU A 71 1.00 -3.96 -3.15
CA LEU A 71 1.48 -3.05 -4.18
C LEU A 71 1.19 -3.57 -5.59
N TYR A 72 1.45 -4.85 -5.85
CA TYR A 72 1.13 -5.48 -7.12
C TYR A 72 -0.36 -5.39 -7.45
N ALA A 73 -1.23 -5.69 -6.49
CA ALA A 73 -2.68 -5.64 -6.71
C ALA A 73 -3.15 -4.22 -7.04
N TRP A 74 -2.57 -3.19 -6.42
CA TRP A 74 -2.80 -1.81 -6.79
C TRP A 74 -2.40 -1.52 -8.24
N CYS A 75 -1.16 -1.87 -8.63
CA CYS A 75 -0.69 -1.65 -10.00
C CYS A 75 -1.54 -2.39 -11.04
N ARG A 76 -1.86 -3.67 -10.80
CA ARG A 76 -2.67 -4.47 -11.73
C ARG A 76 -4.06 -3.88 -11.93
N ARG A 77 -4.63 -3.27 -10.89
CA ARG A 77 -5.91 -2.58 -11.02
C ARG A 77 -5.81 -1.33 -11.88
N LEU A 78 -4.72 -0.56 -11.77
CA LEU A 78 -4.48 0.57 -12.68
C LEU A 78 -4.30 0.11 -14.13
N ASP A 79 -3.54 -0.97 -14.34
CA ASP A 79 -3.36 -1.54 -15.67
C ASP A 79 -4.71 -1.96 -16.29
N GLU A 80 -5.63 -2.57 -15.53
CA GLU A 80 -6.98 -2.90 -16.01
C GLU A 80 -7.78 -1.67 -16.48
N LEU A 81 -7.58 -0.49 -15.87
CA LEU A 81 -8.24 0.75 -16.29
C LEU A 81 -7.67 1.29 -17.60
N VAL A 82 -6.38 1.04 -17.85
CA VAL A 82 -5.66 1.48 -19.05
C VAL A 82 -5.91 0.52 -20.21
N ASP A 83 -5.91 -0.78 -19.92
CA ASP A 83 -6.05 -1.87 -20.88
C ASP A 83 -7.52 -2.20 -21.19
N ASP A 84 -8.49 -1.40 -20.73
CA ASP A 84 -9.93 -1.68 -20.89
C ASP A 84 -10.33 -1.77 -22.38
N PRO A 85 -10.60 -2.98 -22.91
CA PRO A 85 -10.89 -3.17 -24.32
C PRO A 85 -12.30 -2.69 -24.70
N ALA A 86 -13.15 -2.38 -23.72
CA ALA A 86 -14.51 -1.88 -23.96
C ALA A 86 -14.54 -0.39 -24.33
N LEU A 87 -13.44 0.34 -24.17
CA LEU A 87 -13.35 1.76 -24.50
C LEU A 87 -13.01 1.98 -25.97
N ASP A 88 -13.88 2.73 -26.64
CA ASP A 88 -13.64 3.24 -27.99
C ASP A 88 -12.42 4.18 -28.03
N ASP A 89 -11.63 4.09 -29.09
CA ASP A 89 -10.37 4.84 -29.24
C ASP A 89 -10.57 6.37 -29.14
N SER A 90 -11.71 6.89 -29.58
CA SER A 90 -12.01 8.33 -29.54
C SER A 90 -12.26 8.87 -28.12
N THR A 91 -12.65 7.99 -27.18
CA THR A 91 -12.97 8.37 -25.81
C THR A 91 -11.98 7.81 -24.78
N ARG A 92 -11.21 6.78 -25.15
CA ARG A 92 -10.30 6.02 -24.27
C ARG A 92 -9.43 6.92 -23.42
N ALA A 93 -8.68 7.83 -24.04
CA ALA A 93 -7.76 8.71 -23.30
C ALA A 93 -8.49 9.53 -22.23
N SER A 94 -9.62 10.16 -22.57
CA SER A 94 -10.38 11.00 -21.63
C SER A 94 -10.97 10.18 -20.47
N VAL A 95 -11.54 9.00 -20.76
CA VAL A 95 -12.15 8.14 -19.75
C VAL A 95 -11.09 7.52 -18.85
N THR A 96 -9.99 7.02 -19.41
CA THR A 96 -8.86 6.48 -18.64
C THR A 96 -8.25 7.55 -17.74
N CYS A 97 -8.02 8.77 -18.24
CA CYS A 97 -7.54 9.87 -17.40
C CYS A 97 -8.47 10.17 -16.22
N ALA A 98 -9.79 10.26 -16.46
CA ALA A 98 -10.75 10.51 -15.38
C ALA A 98 -10.76 9.38 -14.34
N ARG A 99 -10.68 8.12 -14.79
CA ARG A 99 -10.59 6.94 -13.89
C ARG A 99 -9.29 6.94 -13.09
N LEU A 100 -8.15 7.23 -13.70
CA LEU A 100 -6.86 7.28 -12.99
C LEU A 100 -6.82 8.41 -11.96
N GLU A 101 -7.47 9.54 -12.25
CA GLU A 101 -7.59 10.65 -11.31
C GLU A 101 -8.42 10.26 -10.07
N GLU A 102 -9.51 9.51 -10.25
CA GLU A 102 -10.28 8.94 -9.12
C GLU A 102 -9.42 8.01 -8.26
N TRP A 103 -8.61 7.14 -8.90
CA TRP A 103 -7.72 6.23 -8.19
C TRP A 103 -6.58 6.96 -7.48
N ARG A 104 -6.05 8.04 -8.06
CA ARG A 104 -5.08 8.91 -7.40
C ARG A 104 -5.67 9.54 -6.13
N ALA A 105 -6.88 10.08 -6.20
CA ALA A 105 -7.56 10.64 -5.04
C ALA A 105 -7.75 9.60 -3.92
N ARG A 106 -8.10 8.35 -4.25
CA ARG A 106 -8.17 7.24 -3.28
C ARG A 106 -6.81 6.94 -2.63
N PHE A 107 -5.73 7.01 -3.39
CA PHE A 107 -4.38 6.83 -2.85
C PHE A 107 -3.99 7.96 -1.90
N ASP A 108 -4.32 9.20 -2.25
CA ASP A 108 -4.08 10.38 -1.40
C ASP A 108 -4.86 10.27 -0.07
N GLU A 109 -6.12 9.81 -0.10
CA GLU A 109 -6.92 9.52 1.10
C GLU A 109 -6.27 8.45 1.99
N LEU A 110 -5.77 7.36 1.39
CA LEU A 110 -5.06 6.28 2.09
C LEU A 110 -3.79 6.78 2.79
N ILE A 111 -2.98 7.58 2.09
CA ILE A 111 -1.75 8.17 2.65
C ILE A 111 -2.08 9.16 3.78
N ALA A 112 -3.20 9.89 3.67
CA ALA A 112 -3.69 10.77 4.72
C ALA A 112 -4.28 10.01 5.94
N GLY A 113 -4.35 8.67 5.90
CA GLY A 113 -4.89 7.84 6.97
C GLY A 113 -6.42 7.79 7.01
N SER A 114 -7.10 8.23 5.95
CA SER A 114 -8.54 8.06 5.79
C SER A 114 -8.84 6.72 5.12
N PRO A 115 -9.81 5.92 5.61
CA PRO A 115 -10.18 4.69 4.92
C PRO A 115 -10.76 5.04 3.53
N PRO A 116 -10.34 4.36 2.46
CA PRO A 116 -10.81 4.65 1.12
C PRO A 116 -12.31 4.36 1.03
N ARG A 117 -13.01 5.19 0.25
CA ARG A 117 -14.44 5.00 0.01
C ARG A 117 -14.67 3.78 -0.89
N GLY A 118 -15.23 2.71 -0.34
CA GLY A 118 -15.70 1.53 -1.09
C GLY A 118 -14.82 0.27 -0.98
N ASP A 119 -15.35 -0.85 -1.50
CA ASP A 119 -14.65 -2.12 -1.65
C ASP A 119 -13.55 -1.98 -2.71
N MET A 120 -12.35 -2.54 -2.45
CA MET A 120 -11.28 -2.70 -3.45
C MET A 120 -11.66 -3.73 -4.54
N GLY A 121 -12.83 -4.36 -4.45
CA GLY A 121 -13.40 -5.30 -5.40
C GLY A 121 -14.73 -4.84 -6.00
N ALA A 122 -14.69 -4.51 -7.29
CA ALA A 122 -15.77 -4.75 -8.25
C ALA A 122 -15.17 -4.78 -9.66
#